data_AF-A0A7C3BM99-F1
#
_entry.id   AF-A0A7C3BM99-F1
#
_cell.length_a   1.000
_cell.length_b   1.000
_cell.length_c   1.000
_cell.angle_alpha   90.00
_cell.angle_beta   90.00
_cell.angle_gamma   90.00
#
_symmetry.space_group_name_H-M   'P 1'
#
loop_
_entity.id
_entity.type
_entity.pdbx_description
1 polymer ?
#
loop_
_entity_poly.entity_id
_entity_poly.type
_entity_poly.pdbx_seq_one_letter_code
_entity_poly.pdbx_strand_id
1 'polypeptide(L)' 'MTRKHFSKLIHVGKYAAEVDVDLIYTDDEWSPYLSLNDARKLDDVREALRNRDIKTASRFARVFKLAPIAA' A
#
# COMPACT_ATOMS: atom_id res chain seq x y z
N MET A 1 -7.52 3.54 21.98
CA MET A 1 -6.67 3.25 20.81
C MET A 1 -7.06 1.89 20.24
N THR A 2 -7.52 1.87 18.99
CA THR A 2 -7.98 0.64 18.32
C THR A 2 -7.21 0.46 17.02
N ARG A 3 -6.81 -0.79 16.70
CA ARG A 3 -6.18 -1.11 15.42
C ARG A 3 -7.20 -1.72 14.48
N LYS A 4 -7.19 -1.30 13.21
CA LYS A 4 -8.03 -1.87 12.17
C LYS A 4 -7.16 -2.26 10.98
N HIS A 5 -7.30 -3.50 10.56
CA HIS A 5 -6.67 -3.99 9.35
C HIS A 5 -7.30 -3.31 8.13
N PHE A 6 -6.46 -2.79 7.24
CA PHE A 6 -6.89 -2.05 6.07
C PHE A 6 -5.96 -2.33 4.90
N SER A 7 -6.54 -2.44 3.70
CA SER A 7 -5.78 -2.66 2.48
C SER A 7 -5.63 -1.34 1.71
N LYS A 8 -4.40 -0.88 1.51
CA LYS A 8 -4.08 0.30 0.70
C LYS A 8 -3.66 -0.10 -0.70
N LEU A 9 -4.31 0.48 -1.70
CA LEU A 9 -3.94 0.32 -3.10
C LEU A 9 -2.94 1.40 -3.52
N ILE A 10 -1.76 0.99 -3.99
CA ILE A 10 -0.74 1.86 -4.58
C ILE A 10 -0.77 1.66 -6.10
N HIS A 11 -0.98 2.72 -6.87
CA HIS A 11 -0.93 2.68 -8.33
C HIS A 11 0.33 3.38 -8.84
N VAL A 12 1.15 2.65 -9.62
CA VAL A 12 2.32 3.20 -10.31
C VAL A 12 2.32 2.73 -11.77
N GLY A 13 2.04 3.66 -12.69
CA GLY A 13 2.06 3.40 -14.14
C GLY A 13 1.11 2.27 -14.54
N LYS A 14 1.66 1.15 -15.05
CA LYS A 14 0.89 -0.04 -15.47
C LYS A 14 0.70 -1.09 -14.37
N TYR A 15 1.11 -0.79 -13.14
CA TYR A 15 1.04 -1.72 -12.03
C TYR A 15 0.25 -1.12 -10.87
N ALA A 16 -0.44 -1.97 -10.12
CA ALA A 16 -0.99 -1.63 -8.82
C ALA A 16 -0.50 -2.64 -7.78
N ALA A 17 -0.39 -2.24 -6.52
CA ALA A 17 -0.08 -3.13 -5.42
C ALA A 17 -1.05 -2.89 -4.29
N GLU A 18 -1.65 -3.97 -3.81
CA GLU A 18 -2.51 -3.99 -2.65
C GLU A 18 -1.68 -4.36 -1.42
N VAL A 19 -1.60 -3.44 -0.46
CA VAL A 19 -0.72 -3.51 0.71
C VAL A 19 -1.57 -3.49 1.97
N ASP A 20 -1.55 -4.60 2.71
CA ASP A 20 -2.20 -4.70 4.01
C ASP A 20 -1.47 -3.84 5.04
N VAL A 21 -2.16 -3.01 5.81
CA VAL A 21 -1.59 -2.16 6.86
C VAL A 21 -2.54 -2.11 8.06
N ASP A 22 -2.02 -1.76 9.22
CA ASP A 22 -2.86 -1.51 10.40
C ASP A 22 -3.01 -0.01 10.63
N LEU A 23 -4.25 0.47 10.54
CA LEU A 23 -4.61 1.83 10.90
C LEU A 23 -4.86 1.90 12.41
N ILE A 24 -4.25 2.89 13.06
CA ILE A 24 -4.38 3.14 14.49
C ILE A 24 -5.37 4.29 14.67
N TYR A 25 -6.50 3.98 15.30
CA TYR A 25 -7.53 4.93 15.64
C TYR A 25 -7.38 5.41 17.08
N THR A 26 -7.47 6.71 17.22
CA THR A 26 -7.49 7.48 18.48
C THR A 26 -8.68 8.44 18.46
N ASP A 27 -8.98 9.06 19.61
CA ASP A 27 -10.12 9.96 19.78
C ASP A 27 -9.79 11.42 19.41
N ASP A 28 -8.63 11.68 18.80
CA ASP A 28 -8.24 13.00 18.31
C ASP A 28 -8.61 13.22 16.83
N GLU A 29 -8.61 14.49 16.42
CA GLU A 29 -9.07 14.93 15.09
C GLU A 29 -8.20 14.44 13.92
N TRP A 30 -6.98 13.98 14.17
CA TRP A 30 -6.02 13.56 13.13
C TRP A 30 -5.96 12.04 12.93
N SER A 31 -6.78 11.29 13.67
CA SER A 31 -7.04 9.87 13.46
C SER A 31 -7.64 9.60 12.06
N PRO A 32 -7.27 8.50 11.35
CA PRO A 32 -6.38 7.43 11.78
C PRO A 32 -4.91 7.63 11.38
N TYR A 33 -4.03 7.01 12.17
CA TYR A 33 -2.58 6.99 11.96
C TYR A 33 -2.08 5.68 11.35
N LEU A 34 -0.86 5.72 10.81
CA LEU A 34 -0.09 4.54 10.42
C LEU A 34 1.11 4.37 11.35
N SER A 35 1.50 3.11 11.57
CA SER A 35 2.81 2.85 12.19
C SER A 35 3.93 3.32 11.25
N LEU A 36 5.08 3.70 11.81
CA LEU A 36 6.26 4.05 11.01
C LEU A 36 6.67 2.89 10.09
N ASN A 37 6.51 1.66 10.54
CA ASN A 37 6.84 0.47 9.77
C ASN A 37 5.89 0.29 8.57
N ASP A 38 4.59 0.49 8.76
CA ASP A 38 3.62 0.42 7.67
C ASP A 38 3.81 1.58 6.68
N ALA A 39 4.12 2.78 7.17
CA ALA A 39 4.45 3.91 6.31
C ALA A 39 5.67 3.61 5.42
N ARG A 40 6.76 3.09 6.01
CA ARG A 40 7.95 2.65 5.26
C ARG A 40 7.63 1.55 4.26
N LYS A 41 6.82 0.56 4.66
CA LYS A 41 6.41 -0.53 3.77
C LYS A 41 5.68 -0.01 2.52
N LEU A 42 4.80 0.97 2.68
CA LEU A 42 4.10 1.60 1.56
C LEU A 42 5.09 2.33 0.63
N ASP A 43 6.08 3.02 1.19
CA ASP A 43 7.13 3.70 0.42
C ASP A 43 8.02 2.73 -0.35
N ASP A 44 8.48 1.64 0.30
CA ASP A 44 9.29 0.60 -0.33
C ASP A 44 8.55 -0.07 -1.49
N VAL A 45 7.25 -0.39 -1.32
CA VAL A 45 6.42 -0.95 -2.38
C VAL A 45 6.27 0.04 -3.53
N ARG A 46 6.02 1.32 -3.23
CA ARG A 46 5.89 2.38 -4.24
C ARG A 46 7.18 2.56 -5.05
N GLU A 47 8.33 2.53 -4.41
CA GLU A 47 9.63 2.62 -5.07
C GLU A 47 9.92 1.37 -5.92
N ALA A 48 9.69 0.17 -5.37
CA ALA A 48 9.86 -1.08 -6.10
C ALA A 48 9.00 -1.13 -7.38
N LEU A 49 7.73 -0.69 -7.31
CA LEU A 49 6.87 -0.59 -8.49
C LEU A 49 7.40 0.43 -9.52
N ARG A 50 7.91 1.59 -9.08
CA ARG A 50 8.51 2.60 -9.98
C ARG A 50 9.71 2.05 -10.72
N ASN A 51 10.55 1.28 -10.03
CA ASN A 51 11.73 0.62 -10.59
C ASN A 51 11.41 -0.66 -11.36
N ARG A 52 10.13 -1.04 -11.46
CA ARG A 52 9.65 -2.31 -12.05
C ARG A 52 10.22 -3.55 -11.36
N ASP A 53 10.68 -3.42 -10.11
CA ASP A 53 11.08 -4.53 -9.26
C ASP A 53 9.83 -5.19 -8.63
N ILE A 54 9.15 -5.98 -9.46
CA ILE A 54 7.94 -6.69 -9.04
C ILE A 54 8.24 -7.72 -7.96
N LYS A 55 9.46 -8.27 -7.94
CA LYS A 55 9.86 -9.28 -6.96
C LYS A 55 9.88 -8.67 -5.56
N THR A 56 10.49 -7.50 -5.39
CA THR A 56 10.54 -6.81 -4.11
C THR A 56 9.16 -6.32 -3.69
N ALA A 57 8.38 -5.73 -4.60
CA ALA A 57 7.01 -5.31 -4.29
C ALA A 57 6.11 -6.47 -3.83
N SER A 58 6.24 -7.64 -4.47
CA SER A 58 5.44 -8.83 -4.17
C SER A 58 5.74 -9.47 -2.81
N ARG A 59 6.84 -9.09 -2.15
CA ARG A 59 7.15 -9.56 -0.78
C ARG A 59 6.25 -8.92 0.27
N PHE A 60 5.73 -7.73 -0.02
CA PHE A 60 4.99 -6.91 0.94
C PHE A 60 3.54 -6.63 0.50
N ALA A 61 3.18 -7.02 -0.73
CA ALA A 61 1.94 -6.64 -1.37
C ALA A 61 1.48 -7.67 -2.40
N ARG A 62 0.18 -7.69 -2.70
CA ARG A 62 -0.34 -8.36 -3.89
C ARG A 62 -0.24 -7.41 -5.08
N VAL A 63 0.62 -7.76 -6.04
CA VAL A 63 0.89 -6.90 -7.21
C VAL A 63 0.04 -7.32 -8.40
N PHE A 64 -0.56 -6.33 -9.05
CA PHE A 64 -1.39 -6.44 -10.24
C PHE A 64 -0.75 -5.71 -11.41
N LYS A 65 -0.95 -6.24 -12.62
CA LYS A 65 -0.73 -5.51 -13.86
C LYS A 65 -2.08 -4.97 -14.33
N LEU A 66 -2.16 -3.66 -14.51
CA LEU A 66 -3.38 -2.99 -14.95
C LEU A 66 -3.50 -3.10 -16.46
N ALA A 67 -4.68 -3.49 -16.93
CA ALA A 67 -5.05 -3.51 -18.33
C ALA A 67 -6.34 -2.69 -18.50
N PRO A 68 -6.37 -1.67 -19.37
CA PRO A 68 -7.60 -0.94 -19.65
C PRO A 68 -8.61 -1.89 -20.32
N ILE A 69 -9.87 -1.80 -19.90
CA ILE A 69 -10.98 -2.49 -20.56
C ILE A 69 -11.64 -1.47 -21.47
N ALA A 70 -11.80 -1.81 -22.75
CA ALA A 70 -12.54 -0.98 -23.70
C ALA A 70 -14.03 -0.97 -23.32
N ALA A 71 -14.68 0.18 -23.46
CA ALA A 71 -16.10 0.38 -23.16
C ALA A 71 -17.01 -0.13 -24.29
#